data_AF-A0A091BDD8-F1
#
_entry.id   AF-A0A091BDD8-F1
#
_cell.length_a   1.000
_cell.length_b   1.000
_cell.length_c   1.000
_cell.angle_alpha   90.00
_cell.angle_beta   90.00
_cell.angle_gamma   90.00
#
_symmetry.space_group_name_H-M   'P 1'
#
loop_
_entity.id
_entity.type
_entity.pdbx_description
1 polymer ?
#
loop_
_entity_poly.entity_id
_entity_poly.type
_entity_poly.pdbx_seq_one_letter_code
_entity_poly.pdbx_strand_id
1 'polypeptide(L)'
;MSDPRAQLTALRFLIAAAPALPDKADWLARIDAISESLTAAEAARIADGALNPAEVTRLRQDVEDAEHARDAANLQRMKVAGQLGTLHKALAAAAPAVAASKDAQADALKRIQWLSSHGGNDPDAAMAAVDAELDAPMPSRMVLELVAAGERRFTKPQLEFSVAEAMVLTGWAQTPVELMAQGEPWLASLLLKNHADD
;
A
#
# COMPACT_ATOMS: atom_id res chain seq x y z
N MET A 1 -13.83 -14.71 3.21
CA MET A 1 -15.00 -15.48 2.72
C MET A 1 -16.19 -14.54 2.61
N SER A 2 -16.91 -14.56 1.49
CA SER A 2 -18.04 -13.64 1.25
C SER A 2 -19.30 -14.12 2.00
N ASP A 3 -20.13 -13.20 2.51
CA ASP A 3 -21.36 -13.52 3.23
C ASP A 3 -22.38 -14.18 2.28
N PRO A 4 -22.78 -15.44 2.52
CA PRO A 4 -23.71 -16.15 1.63
C PRO A 4 -25.08 -15.44 1.52
N ARG A 5 -25.49 -14.66 2.53
CA ARG A 5 -26.74 -13.87 2.48
C ARG A 5 -26.62 -12.69 1.51
N ALA A 6 -25.45 -12.05 1.47
CA ALA A 6 -25.17 -10.98 0.51
C ALA A 6 -25.19 -11.53 -0.93
N GLN A 7 -24.64 -12.73 -1.13
CA GLN A 7 -24.67 -13.42 -2.42
C GLN A 7 -26.09 -13.79 -2.87
N LEU A 8 -26.92 -14.33 -1.96
CA LEU A 8 -28.33 -14.62 -2.25
C LEU A 8 -29.13 -13.36 -2.54
N THR A 9 -28.87 -12.26 -1.83
CA THR A 9 -29.51 -10.96 -2.07
C THR A 9 -29.16 -10.41 -3.46
N ALA A 10 -27.88 -10.47 -3.84
CA ALA A 10 -27.42 -10.06 -5.17
C ALA A 10 -28.04 -10.94 -6.28
N LEU A 11 -28.08 -12.26 -6.08
CA LEU A 11 -28.71 -13.19 -7.03
C LEU A 11 -30.21 -12.92 -7.18
N ARG A 12 -30.91 -12.69 -6.07
CA ARG A 12 -32.33 -12.33 -6.06
C ARG A 12 -32.58 -11.06 -6.87
N PHE A 13 -31.75 -10.04 -6.69
CA PHE A 13 -31.84 -8.79 -7.45
C PHE A 13 -31.64 -9.01 -8.95
N LEU A 14 -30.64 -9.79 -9.34
CA LEU A 14 -30.36 -10.12 -10.75
C LEU A 14 -31.53 -10.87 -11.40
N ILE A 15 -32.10 -11.87 -10.71
CA ILE A 15 -33.25 -12.64 -11.19
C ILE A 15 -34.51 -11.75 -11.27
N ALA A 16 -34.72 -10.88 -10.29
CA ALA A 16 -35.82 -9.91 -10.31
C ALA A 16 -35.70 -8.93 -11.49
N ALA A 17 -34.49 -8.55 -11.87
CA ALA A 17 -34.22 -7.67 -13.00
C ALA A 17 -34.29 -8.37 -14.38
N ALA A 18 -34.27 -9.70 -14.43
CA ALA A 18 -34.35 -10.45 -15.68
C ALA A 18 -35.82 -10.60 -16.16
N PRO A 19 -36.21 -10.02 -17.31
CA PRO A 19 -37.61 -10.05 -17.78
C PRO A 19 -37.98 -11.33 -18.54
N ALA A 20 -37.01 -12.04 -19.11
CA ALA A 20 -37.23 -13.21 -19.97
C ALA A 20 -36.86 -14.55 -19.31
N LEU A 21 -36.62 -14.57 -17.99
CA LEU A 21 -36.26 -15.79 -17.28
C LEU A 21 -37.49 -16.70 -17.12
N PRO A 22 -37.49 -17.92 -17.68
CA PRO A 22 -38.53 -18.91 -17.41
C PRO A 22 -38.57 -19.22 -15.91
N ASP A 23 -39.76 -19.47 -15.37
CA ASP A 23 -39.95 -19.88 -13.96
C ASP A 23 -39.35 -18.91 -12.92
N LYS A 24 -39.24 -17.62 -13.28
CA LYS A 24 -38.73 -16.54 -12.42
C LYS A 24 -39.35 -16.56 -11.02
N ALA A 25 -40.67 -16.77 -10.94
CA ALA A 25 -41.38 -16.82 -9.66
C ALA A 25 -40.91 -18.01 -8.78
N ASP A 26 -40.66 -19.17 -9.38
CA ASP A 26 -40.16 -20.36 -8.66
C ASP A 26 -38.72 -20.12 -8.16
N TRP A 27 -37.87 -19.52 -9.00
CA TRP A 27 -36.51 -19.15 -8.59
C TRP A 27 -36.48 -18.16 -7.43
N LEU A 28 -37.31 -17.11 -7.48
CA LEU A 28 -37.42 -16.16 -6.38
C LEU A 28 -37.92 -16.82 -5.10
N ALA A 29 -38.94 -17.68 -5.19
CA ALA A 29 -39.47 -18.42 -4.04
C ALA A 29 -38.41 -19.34 -3.40
N ARG A 30 -37.59 -20.03 -4.22
CA ARG A 30 -36.48 -20.86 -3.73
C ARG A 30 -35.41 -20.02 -3.01
N ILE A 31 -35.06 -18.87 -3.56
CA ILE A 31 -34.07 -17.97 -2.94
C ILE A 31 -34.59 -17.42 -1.62
N ASP A 32 -35.87 -17.03 -1.56
CA ASP A 32 -36.51 -16.55 -0.33
C ASP A 32 -36.54 -17.65 0.74
N ALA A 33 -36.92 -18.89 0.38
CA ALA A 33 -36.91 -20.03 1.29
C ALA A 33 -35.50 -20.39 1.81
N ILE A 34 -34.48 -20.34 0.95
CA ILE A 34 -33.08 -20.56 1.36
C ILE A 34 -32.62 -19.46 2.32
N SER A 35 -32.99 -18.21 2.05
CA SER A 35 -32.64 -17.05 2.89
C SER A 35 -33.26 -17.15 4.28
N GLU A 36 -34.53 -17.58 4.37
CA GLU A 36 -35.20 -17.85 5.63
C GLU A 36 -34.53 -18.99 6.40
N SER A 37 -34.19 -20.09 5.73
CA SER A 37 -33.51 -21.23 6.36
C SER A 37 -32.13 -20.84 6.93
N LEU A 38 -31.37 -20.04 6.20
CA LEU A 38 -30.08 -19.50 6.67
C LEU A 38 -30.24 -18.62 7.90
N THR A 39 -31.25 -17.76 7.90
CA THR A 39 -31.55 -16.86 9.03
C THR A 39 -31.97 -17.67 10.27
N ALA A 40 -32.81 -18.69 10.09
CA ALA A 40 -33.22 -19.58 11.18
C ALA A 40 -32.05 -20.39 11.75
N ALA A 41 -31.15 -20.88 10.90
CA ALA A 41 -29.95 -21.59 11.33
C ALA A 41 -28.99 -20.68 12.12
N GLU A 42 -28.81 -19.43 11.68
CA GLU A 42 -28.00 -18.44 12.40
C GLU A 42 -28.62 -18.10 13.78
N ALA A 43 -29.93 -17.88 13.82
CA ALA A 43 -30.65 -17.62 15.07
C ALA A 43 -30.56 -18.81 16.06
N ALA A 44 -30.65 -20.04 15.56
CA ALA A 44 -30.48 -21.25 16.38
C ALA A 44 -29.06 -21.32 16.97
N ARG A 45 -28.03 -21.01 16.19
CA ARG A 45 -26.64 -20.96 16.65
C ARG A 45 -26.35 -19.83 17.63
N ILE A 46 -27.11 -18.74 17.57
CA ILE A 46 -27.03 -17.67 18.58
C ILE A 46 -27.69 -18.15 19.88
N ALA A 47 -28.86 -18.79 19.77
CA ALA A 47 -29.62 -19.27 20.92
C ALA A 47 -28.92 -20.40 21.71
N ASP A 48 -28.20 -21.30 21.02
CA ASP A 48 -27.41 -22.37 21.64
C ASP A 48 -26.00 -21.93 22.10
N GLY A 49 -25.63 -20.67 21.84
CA GLY A 49 -24.33 -20.09 22.20
C GLY A 49 -23.17 -20.46 21.26
N ALA A 50 -23.40 -21.22 20.17
CA ALA A 50 -22.38 -21.58 19.19
C ALA A 50 -21.97 -20.42 18.25
N LEU A 51 -22.67 -19.29 18.30
CA LEU A 51 -22.35 -18.06 17.57
C LEU A 51 -22.61 -16.84 18.46
N ASN A 52 -21.58 -16.05 18.73
CA ASN A 52 -21.70 -14.77 19.44
C ASN A 52 -21.52 -13.60 18.44
N PRO A 53 -22.58 -12.86 18.06
CA PRO A 53 -22.50 -11.79 17.07
C PRO A 53 -21.55 -10.65 17.47
N ALA A 54 -21.46 -10.34 18.76
CA ALA A 54 -20.54 -9.31 19.25
C ALA A 54 -19.09 -9.75 19.10
N GLU A 55 -18.81 -11.02 19.36
CA GLU A 55 -17.48 -11.60 19.16
C GLU A 55 -17.11 -11.67 17.68
N VAL A 56 -18.03 -12.07 16.80
CA VAL A 56 -17.80 -12.07 15.35
C VAL A 56 -17.48 -10.66 14.84
N THR A 57 -18.21 -9.65 15.33
CA THR A 57 -17.96 -8.24 14.96
C THR A 57 -16.58 -7.79 15.44
N ARG A 58 -16.24 -8.08 16.70
CA ARG A 58 -14.92 -7.78 17.26
C ARG A 58 -13.81 -8.46 16.47
N LEU A 59 -13.93 -9.77 16.18
CA LEU A 59 -12.92 -10.52 15.44
C LEU A 59 -12.73 -10.00 14.01
N ARG A 60 -13.81 -9.52 13.36
CA ARG A 60 -13.69 -8.88 12.04
C ARG A 60 -12.88 -7.58 12.13
N GLN A 61 -13.17 -6.75 13.13
CA GLN A 61 -12.39 -5.55 13.38
C GLN A 61 -10.92 -5.88 13.70
N ASP A 62 -10.68 -6.86 14.58
CA ASP A 62 -9.32 -7.30 14.95
C ASP A 62 -8.53 -7.78 13.72
N VAL A 63 -9.19 -8.47 12.77
CA VAL A 63 -8.57 -8.90 11.52
C VAL A 63 -8.24 -7.71 10.62
N GLU A 64 -9.16 -6.77 10.45
CA GLU A 64 -8.94 -5.56 9.66
C GLU A 64 -7.80 -4.71 10.23
N ASP A 65 -7.80 -4.48 11.54
CA ASP A 65 -6.74 -3.76 12.26
C ASP A 65 -5.38 -4.48 12.11
N ALA A 66 -5.36 -5.81 12.19
CA ALA A 66 -4.15 -6.60 12.00
C ALA A 66 -3.63 -6.54 10.56
N GLU A 67 -4.52 -6.51 9.56
CA GLU A 67 -4.15 -6.35 8.16
C GLU A 67 -3.56 -4.97 7.90
N HIS A 68 -4.19 -3.91 8.42
CA HIS A 68 -3.67 -2.54 8.35
C HIS A 68 -2.30 -2.41 9.03
N ALA A 69 -2.13 -2.95 10.24
CA ALA A 69 -0.86 -2.94 10.96
C ALA A 69 0.25 -3.68 10.20
N ARG A 70 -0.08 -4.85 9.61
CA ARG A 70 0.85 -5.61 8.79
C ARG A 70 1.28 -4.82 7.56
N ASP A 71 0.34 -4.18 6.88
CA ASP A 71 0.59 -3.47 5.64
C ASP A 71 1.42 -2.20 5.89
N ALA A 72 1.16 -1.46 6.97
CA ALA A 72 2.04 -0.37 7.42
C ALA A 72 3.47 -0.86 7.73
N ALA A 73 3.61 -1.98 8.46
CA ALA A 73 4.93 -2.53 8.77
C ALA A 73 5.67 -3.01 7.50
N ASN A 74 4.95 -3.57 6.52
CA ASN A 74 5.52 -3.93 5.23
C ASN A 74 6.01 -2.71 4.47
N LEU A 75 5.20 -1.65 4.42
CA LEU A 75 5.57 -0.40 3.76
C LEU A 75 6.82 0.21 4.40
N GLN A 76 6.92 0.23 5.72
CA GLN A 76 8.10 0.76 6.41
C GLN A 76 9.36 -0.07 6.13
N ARG A 77 9.24 -1.40 6.04
CA ARG A 77 10.36 -2.27 5.63
C ARG A 77 10.80 -1.99 4.19
N MET A 78 9.84 -1.80 3.27
CA MET A 78 10.13 -1.38 1.91
C MET A 78 10.79 0.00 1.88
N LYS A 79 10.38 0.92 2.77
CA LYS A 79 10.98 2.25 2.95
C LYS A 79 12.47 2.16 3.23
N VAL A 80 12.83 1.46 4.30
CA VAL A 80 14.22 1.28 4.73
C VAL A 80 15.05 0.55 3.67
N ALA A 81 14.50 -0.51 3.07
CA ALA A 81 15.22 -1.28 2.04
C ALA A 81 15.50 -0.44 0.78
N GLY A 82 14.54 0.40 0.36
CA GLY A 82 14.69 1.32 -0.76
C GLY A 82 15.77 2.37 -0.52
N GLN A 83 15.73 3.03 0.64
CA GLN A 83 16.74 4.01 1.05
C GLN A 83 18.15 3.40 1.09
N LEU A 84 18.31 2.21 1.66
CA LEU A 84 19.58 1.50 1.69
C LEU A 84 20.08 1.16 0.27
N GLY A 85 19.18 0.76 -0.61
CA GLY A 85 19.49 0.49 -2.02
C GLY A 85 20.01 1.73 -2.75
N THR A 86 19.37 2.88 -2.55
CA THR A 86 19.82 4.17 -3.12
C THR A 86 21.19 4.56 -2.58
N LEU A 87 21.44 4.41 -1.27
CA LEU A 87 22.76 4.67 -0.66
C LEU A 87 23.85 3.78 -1.27
N HIS A 88 23.59 2.48 -1.46
CA HIS A 88 24.55 1.58 -2.09
C HIS A 88 24.87 1.98 -3.54
N LYS A 89 23.87 2.45 -4.30
CA LYS A 89 24.08 2.94 -5.67
C LYS A 89 24.89 4.23 -5.68
N ALA A 90 24.58 5.18 -4.82
CA ALA A 90 25.32 6.44 -4.69
C ALA A 90 26.79 6.18 -4.31
N LEU A 91 27.04 5.28 -3.36
CA LEU A 91 28.41 4.86 -3.01
C LEU A 91 29.14 4.21 -4.18
N ALA A 92 28.44 3.38 -4.97
CA ALA A 92 29.04 2.75 -6.16
C ALA A 92 29.40 3.77 -7.24
N ALA A 93 28.58 4.80 -7.45
CA ALA A 93 28.85 5.89 -8.37
C ALA A 93 30.04 6.76 -7.89
N ALA A 94 30.13 7.03 -6.59
CA ALA A 94 31.21 7.83 -6.01
C ALA A 94 32.57 7.10 -5.98
N ALA A 95 32.57 5.77 -5.90
CA ALA A 95 33.78 4.95 -5.83
C ALA A 95 33.75 3.80 -6.86
N PRO A 96 33.77 4.10 -8.17
CA PRO A 96 33.63 3.10 -9.22
C PRO A 96 34.85 2.16 -9.31
N ALA A 97 36.00 2.59 -8.80
CA ALA A 97 37.22 1.78 -8.73
C ALA A 97 37.12 0.59 -7.76
N VAL A 98 36.15 0.58 -6.85
CA VAL A 98 35.93 -0.52 -5.90
C VAL A 98 34.98 -1.55 -6.50
N ALA A 99 35.53 -2.72 -6.82
CA ALA A 99 34.79 -3.83 -7.41
C ALA A 99 33.61 -4.26 -6.55
N ALA A 100 32.48 -4.52 -7.20
CA ALA A 100 31.30 -5.08 -6.57
C ALA A 100 31.47 -6.59 -6.30
N SER A 101 30.82 -7.07 -5.25
CA SER A 101 30.74 -8.47 -4.84
C SER A 101 29.28 -8.86 -4.57
N LYS A 102 29.08 -10.06 -4.03
CA LYS A 102 27.74 -10.54 -3.63
C LYS A 102 27.24 -9.93 -2.31
N ASP A 103 28.13 -9.28 -1.57
CA ASP A 103 27.82 -8.66 -0.29
C ASP A 103 27.85 -7.13 -0.44
N ALA A 104 26.66 -6.56 -0.65
CA ALA A 104 26.49 -5.12 -0.86
C ALA A 104 26.93 -4.29 0.35
N GLN A 105 26.82 -4.83 1.56
CA GLN A 105 27.24 -4.13 2.78
C GLN A 105 28.77 -4.09 2.88
N ALA A 106 29.45 -5.22 2.61
CA ALA A 106 30.90 -5.26 2.56
C ALA A 106 31.46 -4.32 1.46
N ASP A 107 30.80 -4.25 0.31
CA ASP A 107 31.18 -3.33 -0.76
C ASP A 107 31.00 -1.87 -0.35
N ALA A 108 29.89 -1.53 0.31
CA ALA A 108 29.65 -0.18 0.82
C ALA A 108 30.75 0.27 1.79
N LEU A 109 31.16 -0.59 2.73
CA LEU A 109 32.26 -0.31 3.65
C LEU A 109 33.59 -0.10 2.93
N LYS A 110 33.93 -0.95 1.94
CA LYS A 110 35.14 -0.78 1.13
C LYS A 110 35.12 0.54 0.36
N ARG A 111 33.97 0.93 -0.18
CA ARG A 111 33.78 2.20 -0.90
C ARG A 111 33.95 3.41 0.02
N ILE A 112 33.38 3.36 1.22
CA ILE A 112 33.57 4.41 2.24
C ILE A 112 35.06 4.54 2.61
N GLN A 113 35.74 3.42 2.86
CA GLN A 113 37.17 3.43 3.18
C GLN A 113 38.04 3.92 2.02
N TRP A 114 37.66 3.58 0.78
CA TRP A 114 38.35 4.08 -0.40
C TRP A 114 38.17 5.61 -0.53
N LEU A 115 36.94 6.10 -0.38
CA LEU A 115 36.59 7.52 -0.42
C LEU A 115 37.28 8.34 0.68
N SER A 116 37.52 7.78 1.87
CA SER A 116 38.24 8.52 2.92
C SER A 116 39.69 8.86 2.53
N SER A 117 40.29 8.07 1.65
CA SER A 117 41.70 8.20 1.25
C SER A 117 41.90 8.74 -0.17
N HIS A 118 40.88 8.63 -1.02
CA HIS A 118 40.93 8.97 -2.44
C HIS A 118 39.79 9.91 -2.87
N GLY A 119 38.99 10.39 -1.92
CA GLY A 119 37.84 11.24 -2.18
C GLY A 119 38.25 12.54 -2.88
N GLY A 120 37.64 12.78 -4.04
CA GLY A 120 37.66 14.04 -4.75
C GLY A 120 36.24 14.42 -5.18
N ASN A 121 35.99 15.69 -5.46
CA ASN A 121 34.72 16.15 -6.03
C ASN A 121 34.69 15.79 -7.51
N ASP A 122 34.22 14.59 -7.85
CA ASP A 122 33.89 14.21 -9.22
C ASP A 122 32.46 14.69 -9.55
N PRO A 123 32.31 15.68 -10.46
CA PRO A 123 31.00 16.23 -10.82
C PRO A 123 30.09 15.19 -11.49
N ASP A 124 30.66 14.24 -12.24
CA ASP A 124 29.87 13.23 -12.95
C ASP A 124 29.30 12.20 -11.98
N ALA A 125 30.08 11.81 -10.96
CA ALA A 125 29.61 10.97 -9.87
C ALA A 125 28.52 11.65 -9.03
N ALA A 126 28.65 12.95 -8.78
CA ALA A 126 27.64 13.74 -8.07
C ALA A 126 26.33 13.82 -8.86
N MET A 127 26.40 14.07 -10.17
CA MET A 127 25.22 14.12 -11.04
C MET A 127 24.52 12.76 -11.14
N ALA A 128 25.28 11.66 -11.27
CA ALA A 128 24.72 10.31 -11.28
C ALA A 128 24.03 9.93 -9.96
N ALA A 129 24.53 10.41 -8.82
CA ALA A 129 23.88 10.21 -7.52
C ALA A 129 22.55 10.98 -7.42
N VAL A 130 22.52 12.22 -7.92
CA VAL A 130 21.29 13.03 -8.00
C VAL A 130 20.26 12.36 -8.90
N ASP A 131 20.64 11.91 -10.09
CA ASP A 131 19.74 11.21 -11.01
C ASP A 131 19.18 9.92 -10.39
N ALA A 132 20.03 9.15 -9.71
CA ALA A 132 19.61 7.93 -9.02
C ALA A 132 18.60 8.20 -7.88
N GLU A 133 18.71 9.35 -7.21
CA GLU A 133 17.76 9.78 -6.18
C GLU A 133 16.45 10.28 -6.79
N LEU A 134 16.53 11.06 -7.87
CA LEU A 134 15.38 11.62 -8.57
C LEU A 134 14.48 10.54 -9.18
N ASP A 135 15.05 9.41 -9.59
CA ASP A 135 14.33 8.28 -10.21
C ASP A 135 14.11 7.10 -9.26
N ALA A 136 14.51 7.23 -7.99
CA ALA A 136 14.26 6.21 -7.00
C ALA A 136 12.73 5.94 -6.88
N PRO A 137 12.31 4.67 -6.74
CA PRO A 137 10.90 4.34 -6.53
C PRO A 137 10.30 5.01 -5.28
N MET A 138 11.15 5.32 -4.31
CA MET A 138 10.79 6.14 -3.17
C MET A 138 11.08 7.60 -3.48
N PRO A 139 10.09 8.50 -3.37
CA PRO A 139 10.37 9.91 -3.54
C PRO A 139 11.28 10.37 -2.39
N SER A 140 12.41 10.98 -2.73
CA SER A 140 13.24 11.64 -1.74
C SER A 140 12.60 12.96 -1.28
N ARG A 141 13.14 13.55 -0.21
CA ARG A 141 12.68 14.85 0.27
C ARG A 141 12.70 15.92 -0.84
N MET A 142 13.76 15.96 -1.64
CA MET A 142 13.87 16.87 -2.78
C MET A 142 12.75 16.61 -3.81
N VAL A 143 12.47 15.34 -4.14
CA VAL A 143 11.37 15.00 -5.05
C VAL A 143 10.03 15.46 -4.48
N LEU A 144 9.78 15.23 -3.19
CA LEU A 144 8.55 15.68 -2.55
C LEU A 144 8.42 17.21 -2.55
N GLU A 145 9.49 17.95 -2.27
CA GLU A 145 9.50 19.43 -2.30
C GLU A 145 9.17 19.96 -3.70
N LEU A 146 9.79 19.40 -4.74
CA LEU A 146 9.54 19.77 -6.14
C LEU A 146 8.10 19.45 -6.58
N VAL A 147 7.55 18.30 -6.16
CA VAL A 147 6.18 17.91 -6.48
C VAL A 147 5.17 18.77 -5.71
N ALA A 148 5.43 19.06 -4.44
CA ALA A 148 4.60 19.96 -3.62
C ALA A 148 4.56 21.38 -4.20
N ALA A 149 5.67 21.86 -4.75
CA ALA A 149 5.76 23.13 -5.47
C ALA A 149 5.10 23.10 -6.86
N GLY A 150 4.73 21.92 -7.37
CA GLY A 150 4.17 21.75 -8.71
C GLY A 150 5.21 21.87 -9.84
N GLU A 151 6.50 21.88 -9.50
CA GLU A 151 7.62 21.97 -10.46
C GLU A 151 7.90 20.63 -11.15
N ARG A 152 7.46 19.53 -10.52
CA ARG A 152 7.62 18.16 -11.03
C ARG A 152 6.37 17.32 -10.76
N ARG A 153 6.24 16.22 -11.50
CA ARG A 153 5.34 15.11 -11.20
C ARG A 153 6.09 13.88 -10.71
N PHE A 154 5.42 13.08 -9.89
CA PHE A 154 5.93 11.77 -9.51
C PHE A 154 6.11 10.88 -10.74
N THR A 155 7.14 10.05 -10.70
CA THR A 155 7.17 8.86 -11.57
C THR A 155 6.07 7.89 -11.11
N LYS A 156 5.65 6.95 -11.98
CA LYS A 156 4.63 5.96 -11.61
C LYS A 156 4.97 5.20 -10.32
N PRO A 157 6.19 4.67 -10.12
CA PRO A 157 6.55 4.00 -8.87
C PRO A 157 6.50 4.94 -7.65
N GLN A 158 6.92 6.19 -7.80
CA GLN A 158 6.86 7.20 -6.73
C GLN A 158 5.43 7.53 -6.33
N LEU A 159 4.52 7.62 -7.31
CA LEU A 159 3.10 7.86 -7.06
C LEU A 159 2.47 6.68 -6.33
N GLU A 160 2.71 5.44 -6.79
CA GLU A 160 2.20 4.23 -6.15
C GLU A 160 2.66 4.13 -4.68
N PHE A 161 3.95 4.42 -4.43
CA PHE A 161 4.48 4.46 -3.07
C PHE A 161 3.87 5.59 -2.23
N SER A 162 3.77 6.80 -2.79
CA SER A 162 3.22 7.98 -2.11
C SER A 162 1.75 7.78 -1.72
N VAL A 163 0.96 7.13 -2.58
CA VAL A 163 -0.44 6.78 -2.28
C VAL A 163 -0.51 5.75 -1.17
N ALA A 164 0.31 4.69 -1.21
CA ALA A 164 0.34 3.69 -0.14
C ALA A 164 0.74 4.30 1.22
N GLU A 165 1.72 5.20 1.25
CA GLU A 165 2.11 5.90 2.47
C GLU A 165 1.01 6.86 2.96
N ALA A 166 0.36 7.60 2.05
CA ALA A 166 -0.78 8.44 2.39
C ALA A 166 -1.98 7.65 2.96
N MET A 167 -2.23 6.42 2.49
CA MET A 167 -3.26 5.54 3.08
C MET A 167 -2.95 5.23 4.54
N VAL A 168 -1.70 4.92 4.87
CA VAL A 168 -1.28 4.66 6.25
C VAL A 168 -1.44 5.93 7.11
N LEU A 169 -1.00 7.09 6.61
CA LEU A 169 -1.07 8.37 7.34
C LEU A 169 -2.50 8.83 7.60
N THR A 170 -3.43 8.51 6.69
CA THR A 170 -4.85 8.80 6.84
C THR A 170 -5.61 7.72 7.60
N GLY A 171 -4.93 6.68 8.10
CA GLY A 171 -5.56 5.58 8.82
C GLY A 171 -6.56 4.81 7.97
N TRP A 172 -6.28 4.64 6.67
CA TRP A 172 -7.15 3.99 5.68
C TRP A 172 -8.54 4.64 5.54
N ALA A 173 -8.72 5.86 6.05
CA ALA A 173 -9.97 6.60 5.93
C ALA A 173 -10.31 6.99 4.48
N GLN A 174 -9.31 6.98 3.59
CA GLN A 174 -9.46 7.31 2.17
C GLN A 174 -8.91 6.16 1.31
N THR A 175 -9.63 5.86 0.23
CA THR A 175 -9.21 4.90 -0.79
C THR A 175 -8.10 5.48 -1.67
N PRO A 176 -7.32 4.64 -2.39
CA PRO A 176 -6.32 5.11 -3.35
C PRO A 176 -6.88 6.12 -4.37
N VAL A 177 -8.12 5.91 -4.84
CA VAL A 177 -8.77 6.77 -5.83
C VAL A 177 -9.08 8.14 -5.24
N GLU A 178 -9.57 8.19 -4.00
CA GLU A 178 -9.87 9.44 -3.29
C GLU A 178 -8.59 10.22 -2.98
N LEU A 179 -7.51 9.54 -2.61
CA LEU A 179 -6.20 10.15 -2.40
C LEU A 179 -5.63 10.72 -3.71
N MET A 180 -5.72 9.98 -4.81
CA MET A 180 -5.31 10.47 -6.13
C MET A 180 -6.12 11.68 -6.59
N ALA A 181 -7.40 11.77 -6.22
CA ALA A 181 -8.26 12.91 -6.57
C ALA A 181 -7.82 14.22 -5.90
N GLN A 182 -7.08 14.18 -4.79
CA GLN A 182 -6.49 15.37 -4.16
C GLN A 182 -5.32 15.95 -4.97
N GLY A 183 -4.68 15.12 -5.80
CA GLY A 183 -3.55 15.49 -6.65
C GLY A 183 -2.18 15.27 -6.00
N GLU A 184 -1.16 15.13 -6.86
CA GLU A 184 0.23 14.85 -6.45
C GLU A 184 0.83 15.92 -5.51
N PRO A 185 0.61 17.24 -5.69
CA PRO A 185 1.18 18.25 -4.79
C PRO A 185 0.64 18.15 -3.36
N TRP A 186 -0.63 17.77 -3.21
CA TRP A 186 -1.23 17.53 -1.91
C TRP A 186 -0.62 16.29 -1.24
N LEU A 187 -0.48 15.18 -1.98
CA LEU A 187 0.18 13.97 -1.49
C LEU A 187 1.61 14.26 -1.02
N ALA A 188 2.39 14.99 -1.82
CA ALA A 188 3.76 15.36 -1.48
C ALA A 188 3.83 16.22 -0.21
N SER A 189 2.89 17.17 -0.05
CA SER A 189 2.80 18.02 1.14
C SER A 189 2.42 17.24 2.40
N LEU A 190 1.55 16.23 2.29
CA LEU A 190 1.18 15.36 3.40
C LEU A 190 2.39 14.56 3.88
N LEU A 191 3.14 13.97 2.95
CA LEU A 191 4.32 13.16 3.22
C LEU A 191 5.45 13.97 3.84
N LEU A 192 5.72 15.18 3.31
CA LEU A 192 6.72 16.09 3.85
C LEU A 192 6.48 16.46 5.30
N LYS A 193 5.22 16.70 5.69
CA LYS A 193 4.87 16.98 7.08
C LYS A 193 5.23 15.81 7.98
N ASN A 194 4.84 14.59 7.59
CA ASN A 194 5.17 13.41 8.37
C ASN A 194 6.68 13.18 8.47
N HIS A 195 7.44 13.35 7.38
CA HIS A 195 8.89 13.15 7.39
C HIS A 195 9.65 14.23 8.17
N ALA A 196 9.00 15.34 8.53
CA ALA A 196 9.58 16.39 9.36
C ALA A 196 9.36 16.15 10.87
N ASP A 197 8.38 15.31 11.21
CA ASP A 197 8.00 14.98 12.60
C ASP A 197 8.70 13.70 13.13
N ASP A 198 9.44 12.97 12.27
CA ASP A 198 10.33 11.84 12.58
C ASP A 198 11.77 12.31 12.91
#